data_AF-A0A3A6TDF3-F1
#
_entry.id   AF-A0A3A6TDF3-F1
#
_cell.length_a   1.000
_cell.length_b   1.000
_cell.length_c   1.000
_cell.angle_alpha   90.00
_cell.angle_beta   90.00
_cell.angle_gamma   90.00
#
_symmetry.space_group_name_H-M   'P 1'
#
loop_
_entity.id
_entity.type
_entity.pdbx_description
1 polymer ?
#
loop_
_entity_poly.entity_id
_entity_poly.type
_entity_poly.pdbx_seq_one_letter_code
_entity_poly.pdbx_strand_id
1 'polypeptide(L)' 'MRYYGFHGNLLVDERGIPVEFTLTAANIDERDAAYEIINNIKGLLIGDKGLIRPILNEDCLQADIDLHRYEKI' A
#
# COMPACT_ATOMS: atom_id res chain seq x y z
N MET A 1 -9.54 21.92 4.22
CA MET A 1 -9.85 21.59 2.81
C MET A 1 -10.81 20.42 2.82
N ARG A 2 -11.86 20.43 1.98
CA ARG A 2 -12.84 19.32 1.91
C ARG A 2 -12.61 18.59 0.58
N TYR A 3 -12.05 17.40 0.68
CA TYR A 3 -11.77 16.51 -0.45
C TYR A 3 -13.02 15.68 -0.74
N TYR A 4 -13.38 15.53 -2.01
CA TYR A 4 -14.53 14.74 -2.47
C TYR A 4 -14.05 13.80 -3.59
N GLY A 5 -14.29 12.50 -3.44
CA GLY A 5 -13.80 11.49 -4.37
C GLY A 5 -13.43 10.17 -3.67
N PHE A 6 -12.52 9.44 -4.28
CA PHE A 6 -11.95 8.19 -3.76
C PHE A 6 -10.43 8.27 -3.83
N HIS A 7 -9.76 7.67 -2.86
CA HIS A 7 -8.34 7.36 -2.96
C HIS A 7 -8.20 6.01 -3.66
N GLY A 8 -7.43 5.98 -4.74
CA GLY A 8 -7.12 4.75 -5.47
C GLY A 8 -5.73 4.27 -5.13
N ASN A 9 -5.64 3.01 -4.71
CA ASN A 9 -4.36 2.36 -4.46
C ASN A 9 -4.18 1.25 -5.49
N LEU A 10 -3.05 1.28 -6.18
CA LEU A 10 -2.73 0.37 -7.27
C LEU A 10 -1.42 -0.33 -6.95
N LEU A 11 -1.43 -1.65 -6.99
CA LEU A 11 -0.23 -2.46 -6.94
C LEU A 11 0.15 -2.88 -8.35
N VAL A 12 1.43 -2.71 -8.67
CA VAL A 12 2.02 -3.14 -9.92
C VAL A 12 3.18 -4.08 -9.66
N ASP A 13 3.39 -5.02 -10.58
CA ASP A 13 4.63 -5.81 -10.59
C ASP A 13 5.82 -4.96 -11.09
N GLU A 14 7.02 -5.54 -11.08
CA GLU A 14 8.25 -4.89 -11.50
C GLU A 14 8.28 -4.49 -12.99
N ARG A 15 7.35 -5.03 -13.80
CA ARG A 15 7.17 -4.69 -15.22
C ARG A 15 6.15 -3.57 -15.40
N GLY A 16 5.52 -3.11 -14.32
CA GLY A 16 4.48 -2.09 -14.33
C GLY A 16 3.08 -2.64 -14.66
N ILE A 17 2.87 -3.96 -14.58
CA ILE A 17 1.56 -4.57 -14.82
C ILE A 17 0.72 -4.49 -13.54
N PRO A 18 -0.52 -3.96 -13.59
CA PRO A 18 -1.45 -4.01 -12.46
C PRO A 18 -1.71 -5.43 -11.98
N VAL A 19 -1.53 -5.67 -10.68
CA VAL A 19 -1.78 -6.98 -10.05
C VAL A 19 -2.90 -6.93 -9.01
N GLU A 20 -3.15 -5.77 -8.38
CA GLU A 20 -4.20 -5.59 -7.39
C GLU A 20 -4.60 -4.10 -7.35
N PHE A 21 -5.86 -3.80 -7.03
CA PHE A 21 -6.30 -2.43 -6.81
C PHE A 21 -7.39 -2.33 -5.74
N THR A 22 -7.44 -1.21 -5.02
CA THR A 22 -8.52 -0.92 -4.07
C THR A 22 -8.87 0.56 -4.06
N LEU A 23 -10.12 0.86 -3.71
CA LEU A 23 -10.66 2.21 -3.60
C LEU A 23 -11.16 2.43 -2.17
N THR A 24 -10.74 3.54 -1.55
CA THR A 24 -11.33 4.01 -0.29
C THR A 24 -12.02 5.34 -0.49
N ALA A 25 -13.10 5.57 0.27
CA ALA A 25 -13.80 6.85 0.22
C ALA A 25 -12.88 8.00 0.68
N ALA A 26 -13.12 9.21 0.15
CA ALA A 26 -12.33 10.41 0.44
C ALA A 26 -12.15 10.76 1.93
N ASN A 27 -13.06 10.29 2.78
CA ASN A 27 -13.02 10.53 4.23
C ASN A 27 -12.29 9.44 5.02
N ILE A 28 -11.81 8.39 4.36
CA ILE A 28 -11.07 7.29 4.97
C ILE A 28 -9.57 7.55 4.80
N ASP A 29 -8.80 7.19 5.84
CA ASP A 29 -7.34 7.26 5.79
C ASP A 29 -6.84 6.23 4.76
N GLU A 30 -6.13 6.71 3.73
CA GLU A 30 -5.62 5.89 2.64
C GLU A 30 -4.73 4.74 3.11
N ARG A 31 -4.08 4.89 4.27
CA ARG A 31 -3.17 3.89 4.83
C ARG A 31 -3.89 2.64 5.33
N ASP A 32 -5.19 2.74 5.61
CA ASP A 32 -6.00 1.59 5.99
C ASP A 32 -6.28 0.68 4.77
N ALA A 33 -6.18 1.23 3.56
CA ALA A 33 -6.34 0.50 2.31
C ALA A 33 -5.14 -0.42 2.00
N ALA A 34 -3.97 -0.16 2.59
CA ALA A 34 -2.76 -0.94 2.33
C ALA A 34 -2.95 -2.42 2.70
N TYR A 35 -3.72 -2.70 3.76
CA TYR A 35 -4.02 -4.06 4.22
C TYR A 35 -4.81 -4.87 3.19
N GLU A 36 -5.69 -4.23 2.41
CA GLU A 36 -6.45 -4.90 1.35
C GLU A 36 -5.55 -5.35 0.19
N ILE A 37 -4.45 -4.64 -0.05
CA ILE A 37 -3.53 -4.88 -1.17
C ILE A 37 -2.53 -6.00 -0.85
N ILE A 38 -2.09 -6.11 0.41
CA ILE A 38 -1.02 -7.04 0.79
C ILE A 38 -1.47 -8.49 0.94
N ASN A 39 -2.78 -8.75 1.00
CA ASN A 39 -3.32 -10.09 1.30
C ASN A 39 -2.93 -11.18 0.29
N ASN A 40 -2.61 -10.81 -0.95
CA ASN A 40 -2.40 -11.76 -2.06
C ASN A 40 -0.96 -11.78 -2.60
N ILE A 41 -0.01 -11.15 -1.92
CA ILE A 41 1.37 -11.03 -2.40
C ILE A 41 2.39 -11.62 -1.44
N LYS A 42 3.57 -11.94 -1.97
CA LYS A 42 4.74 -12.41 -1.22
C LYS A 42 6.00 -11.80 -1.81
N GLY A 43 7.07 -11.77 -1.02
CA GLY A 43 8.36 -11.25 -1.45
C GLY A 43 8.48 -9.75 -1.23
N LEU A 44 8.98 -8.99 -2.22
CA LEU A 44 9.33 -7.59 -2.03
C LEU A 44 8.14 -6.67 -2.33
N LEU A 45 7.76 -5.84 -1.36
CA LEU A 45 6.82 -4.72 -1.55
C LEU A 45 7.56 -3.40 -1.37
N ILE A 46 7.46 -2.52 -2.37
CA ILE A 46 8.02 -1.17 -2.33
C ILE A 46 6.87 -0.18 -2.28
N GLY A 47 6.87 0.72 -1.31
CA GLY A 47 5.83 1.74 -1.18
C GLY A 47 6.35 3.06 -0.62
N ASP A 48 5.55 4.11 -0.80
CA ASP A 48 5.88 5.43 -0.29
C ASP A 48 5.78 5.46 1.25
N LYS A 49 6.72 6.16 1.89
CA LYS A 49 6.77 6.27 3.35
C LYS A 49 5.49 6.86 3.95
N GLY A 50 4.80 7.74 3.23
CA GLY A 50 3.53 8.35 3.64
C GLY A 50 2.35 7.37 3.62
N LEU A 51 2.41 6.34 2.77
CA LEU A 51 1.35 5.34 2.60
C LEU A 51 1.45 4.19 3.62
N ILE A 52 2.61 4.00 4.23
CA ILE A 52 2.90 2.86 5.10
C ILE A 52 2.84 3.27 6.58
N ARG A 53 1.95 2.67 7.39
CA ARG A 53 2.05 2.82 8.86
C ARG A 53 3.23 1.99 9.39
N PRO A 54 3.92 2.40 10.48
CA PRO A 54 5.00 1.60 11.07
C PRO A 54 4.59 0.16 11.39
N ILE A 55 3.37 -0.04 11.87
CA ILE A 55 2.82 -1.37 12.20
C ILE A 55 2.69 -2.29 10.97
N LEU A 56 2.51 -1.71 9.77
CA LEU A 56 2.42 -2.47 8.53
C LEU A 56 3.72 -3.25 8.23
N ASN A 57 4.88 -2.76 8.69
CA ASN A 57 6.14 -3.50 8.53
C ASN A 57 6.12 -4.82 9.31
N GLU A 58 5.60 -4.81 10.53
CA GLU A 58 5.52 -6.01 11.38
C GLU A 58 4.52 -7.01 10.78
N ASP A 59 3.37 -6.51 10.32
CA ASP A 59 2.34 -7.32 9.69
C ASP A 59 2.83 -7.94 8.37
N CYS A 60 3.55 -7.18 7.54
CA CYS A 60 4.16 -7.67 6.30
C CYS A 60 5.20 -8.76 6.55
N LEU A 61 6.05 -8.62 7.57
CA LEU A 61 7.03 -9.65 7.92
C LEU A 61 6.35 -10.96 8.33
N GLN A 62 5.22 -10.91 9.03
CA GLN A 62 4.43 -12.11 9.34
C GLN A 62 3.79 -12.75 8.10
N ALA A 63 3.55 -11.96 7.06
CA ALA A 63 2.95 -12.39 5.80
C ALA A 63 3.98 -12.84 4.73
N ASP A 64 5.27 -12.95 5.08
CA ASP A 64 6.36 -13.26 4.12
C ASP A 64 6.55 -12.17 3.05
N ILE A 65 6.37 -10.92 3.47
CA ILE A 65 6.55 -9.71 2.67
C ILE A 65 7.66 -8.85 3.28
N ASP A 66 8.71 -8.59 2.50
CA ASP A 66 9.75 -7.62 2.82
C ASP A 66 9.31 -6.24 2.35
N LEU A 67 8.97 -5.36 3.29
CA LEU A 67 8.44 -4.02 3.00
C LEU A 67 9.55 -2.97 3.01
N HIS A 68 9.86 -2.41 1.84
CA HIS A 68 10.85 -1.35 1.68
C HIS A 68 10.15 -0.01 1.47
N ARG A 69 10.45 0.94 2.36
CA ARG A 69 9.89 2.29 2.30
C ARG A 69 10.79 3.14 1.42
N TYR A 70 10.25 3.70 0.35
CA TYR A 70 10.99 4.64 -0.47
C TYR A 70 11.22 5.94 0.33
N GLU A 71 12.49 6.29 0.59
CA GLU A 71 12.89 7.61 1.07
C GLU A 71 13.44 8.39 -0.11
N LYS A 72 12.82 9.53 -0.42
CA LYS A 72 13.31 10.45 -1.44
C LYS A 72 14.60 11.08 -0.90
N ILE A 73 15.73 10.77 -1.54
CA ILE A 73 17.06 11.38 -1.29
C ILE A 73 16.99 12.88 -1.57
#